data_AF-A0A2V1GZ52-F1
#
_entry.id   AF-A0A2V1GZ52-F1
#
_cell.length_a   1.000
_cell.length_b   1.000
_cell.length_c   1.000
_cell.angle_alpha   90.00
_cell.angle_beta   90.00
_cell.angle_gamma   90.00
#
_symmetry.space_group_name_H-M   'P 1'
#
loop_
_entity.id
_entity.type
_entity.pdbx_description
1 polymer ?
#
loop_
_entity_poly.entity_id
_entity_poly.type
_entity_poly.pdbx_seq_one_letter_code
_entity_poly.pdbx_strand_id
1 'polypeptide(L)' 'MNAINRQLAEELSVQEHQIISTVNLLGEGSTVLFIARYQKEITGGLDDRQLRKLEERFMPSA' A
#
# COMPACT_ATOMS: atom_id res chain seq x y z
N MET A 1 -1.64 -14.98 3.18
CA MET A 1 -2.57 -13.86 2.93
C MET A 1 -3.18 -13.45 4.26
N ASN A 2 -2.77 -12.31 4.82
CA ASN A 2 -3.22 -11.89 6.16
C ASN A 2 -4.62 -11.26 6.10
N ALA A 3 -5.48 -11.53 7.09
CA ALA A 3 -6.83 -10.95 7.19
C ALA A 3 -6.81 -9.41 7.12
N ILE A 4 -5.73 -8.79 7.59
CA ILE A 4 -5.49 -7.33 7.55
C ILE A 4 -5.43 -6.80 6.12
N ASN A 5 -4.76 -7.50 5.19
CA ASN A 5 -4.63 -7.03 3.80
C ASN A 5 -5.99 -7.00 3.09
N ARG A 6 -6.81 -8.02 3.35
CA ARG A 6 -8.16 -8.12 2.80
C ARG A 6 -9.08 -7.03 3.35
N GLN A 7 -9.03 -6.81 4.67
CA GLN A 7 -9.78 -5.73 5.29
C GLN A 7 -9.38 -4.36 4.74
N LEU A 8 -8.08 -4.10 4.58
CA LEU A 8 -7.58 -2.85 3.99
C LEU A 8 -7.99 -2.69 2.52
N ALA A 9 -8.01 -3.78 1.75
CA ALA A 9 -8.50 -3.77 0.38
C ALA A 9 -9.96 -3.31 0.32
N GLU A 10 -10.81 -3.85 1.20
CA GLU A 10 -12.21 -3.43 1.32
C GLU A 10 -12.35 -1.98 1.82
N GLU A 11 -11.61 -1.57 2.86
CA GLU A 11 -11.64 -0.21 3.42
C GLU A 11 -11.19 0.87 2.43
N LEU A 12 -10.20 0.56 1.58
CA LEU A 12 -9.64 1.47 0.60
C LEU A 12 -10.34 1.36 -0.77
N SER A 13 -11.27 0.40 -0.91
CA SER A 13 -11.95 0.05 -2.16
C SER A 13 -10.97 -0.26 -3.30
N VAL A 14 -9.92 -1.02 -2.97
CA VAL A 14 -8.83 -1.44 -3.87
C VAL A 14 -8.76 -2.95 -3.91
N GLN A 15 -8.04 -3.46 -4.90
CA GLN A 15 -7.86 -4.90 -5.05
C GLN A 15 -6.71 -5.39 -4.15
N GLU A 16 -6.82 -6.62 -3.63
CA GLU A 16 -5.80 -7.19 -2.72
C GLU A 16 -4.40 -7.22 -3.34
N HIS A 17 -4.28 -7.45 -4.66
CA HIS A 17 -2.98 -7.40 -5.34
C HIS A 17 -2.29 -6.03 -5.26
N GLN A 18 -3.05 -4.92 -5.23
CA GLN A 18 -2.50 -3.57 -5.10
C GLN A 18 -1.86 -3.41 -3.73
N ILE A 19 -2.54 -3.92 -2.69
CA ILE A 19 -2.05 -3.90 -1.32
C ILE A 19 -0.77 -4.72 -1.20
N ILE A 20 -0.73 -5.91 -1.80
CA ILE A 20 0.45 -6.79 -1.77
C ILE A 20 1.64 -6.14 -2.49
N SER A 21 1.41 -5.55 -3.68
CA SER A 21 2.45 -4.82 -4.41
C SER A 21 3.01 -3.67 -3.58
N THR A 22 2.14 -2.87 -2.94
CA THR A 22 2.59 -1.77 -2.07
C THR A 22 3.35 -2.26 -0.85
N VAL A 23 2.86 -3.29 -0.17
CA VAL A 23 3.52 -3.89 1.00
C VAL A 23 4.90 -4.41 0.64
N ASN A 24 5.06 -5.06 -0.51
CA ASN A 24 6.35 -5.52 -0.99
C ASN A 24 7.30 -4.33 -1.21
N LEU A 25 6.86 -3.29 -1.91
CA LEU A 25 7.67 -2.09 -2.14
C LEU A 25 8.10 -1.41 -0.83
N LEU A 26 7.19 -1.28 0.13
CA LEU A 26 7.49 -0.75 1.47
C LEU A 26 8.50 -1.65 2.21
N GLY A 27 8.36 -2.97 2.11
CA GLY A 27 9.30 -3.94 2.68
C GLY A 27 10.69 -3.89 2.05
N GLU A 28 10.80 -3.52 0.78
CA GLU A 28 12.06 -3.27 0.08
C GLU A 28 12.71 -1.92 0.44
N GLY A 29 12.07 -1.11 1.30
CA GLY A 29 12.56 0.20 1.73
C GLY A 29 12.11 1.37 0.85
N SER A 30 11.15 1.14 -0.05
CA SER A 30 10.50 2.24 -0.77
C SER A 30 9.63 3.04 0.19
N THR A 31 9.58 4.36 0.02
CA THR A 31 8.71 5.24 0.82
C THR A 31 7.40 5.52 0.11
N VAL A 32 6.34 5.87 0.85
CA VAL A 32 5.05 6.25 0.25
C VAL A 32 5.20 7.35 -0.81
N LEU A 33 6.02 8.37 -0.56
CA LEU A 33 6.28 9.46 -1.51
C LEU A 33 6.94 8.96 -2.81
N PHE A 34 7.83 7.98 -2.72
CA PHE A 34 8.46 7.37 -3.88
C PHE A 34 7.45 6.52 -4.66
N ILE A 35 6.69 5.66 -3.96
CA ILE A 35 5.70 4.78 -4.57
C ILE A 35 4.60 5.58 -5.29
N ALA A 36 4.10 6.64 -4.66
CA ALA A 36 3.06 7.52 -5.23
C ALA A 36 3.50 8.21 -6.53
N ARG A 37 4.80 8.54 -6.64
CA ARG A 37 5.36 9.27 -7.79
C ARG A 37 5.85 8.37 -8.91
N TYR A 38 6.46 7.23 -8.55
CA TYR A 38 7.23 6.42 -9.51
C TYR A 38 6.67 5.03 -9.73
N GLN A 39 5.84 4.51 -8.82
CA GLN A 39 5.33 3.12 -8.86
C GLN A 39 3.79 3.07 -8.93
N LYS A 40 3.17 4.11 -9.49
CA LYS A 40 1.71 4.18 -9.65
C LYS A 40 1.19 3.04 -10.52
N GLU A 41 1.90 2.67 -11.59
CA GLU A 41 1.50 1.54 -12.44
C GLU A 41 1.59 0.18 -11.73
N ILE A 42 2.64 -0.04 -10.93
CA ILE A 42 2.86 -1.30 -10.19
C ILE A 42 1.81 -1.52 -9.09
N THR A 43 1.39 -0.42 -8.45
CA THR A 43 0.35 -0.44 -7.41
C THR A 43 -1.07 -0.38 -7.98
N GLY A 44 -1.23 -0.31 -9.30
CA GLY A 44 -2.55 -0.18 -9.95
C GLY A 44 -3.22 1.18 -9.74
N GLY A 45 -2.43 2.21 -9.48
CA GLY A 45 -2.88 3.60 -9.45
C GLY A 45 -3.21 4.14 -8.07
N LEU A 46 -2.76 3.51 -6.98
CA LEU A 46 -3.05 3.97 -5.62
C LEU A 46 -2.64 5.44 -5.43
N ASP A 47 -3.53 6.20 -4.81
CA ASP A 47 -3.27 7.60 -4.49
C ASP A 47 -2.56 7.76 -3.13
N ASP A 48 -1.92 8.91 -2.92
CA ASP A 48 -1.14 9.21 -1.71
C ASP A 48 -1.89 8.94 -0.41
N ARG A 49 -3.21 9.20 -0.38
CA ARG A 49 -4.07 8.92 0.79
C ARG A 49 -4.20 7.43 1.08
N GLN A 50 -4.36 6.60 0.05
CA GLN A 50 -4.47 5.16 0.19
C GLN A 50 -3.14 4.57 0.63
N LEU A 51 -2.04 4.99 -0.01
CA LEU A 51 -0.69 4.57 0.32
C LEU A 51 -0.30 4.91 1.77
N ARG A 52 -0.63 6.13 2.24
CA ARG A 52 -0.36 6.54 3.62
C ARG A 52 -1.14 5.72 4.65
N LYS A 53 -2.44 5.48 4.41
CA LYS A 53 -3.24 4.59 5.27
C LYS A 53 -2.65 3.18 5.33
N LEU A 54 -2.14 2.69 4.20
CA LEU A 54 -1.51 1.38 4.09
C LEU A 54 -0.21 1.34 4.90
N GLU A 55 0.63 2.37 4.78
CA GLU A 55 1.86 2.55 5.56
C GLU A 55 1.57 2.63 7.06
N GLU A 56 0.62 3.45 7.52
CA GLU A 56 0.26 3.57 8.94
C GLU A 56 -0.22 2.25 9.54
N ARG A 57 -0.92 1.42 8.77
CA ARG A 57 -1.45 0.13 9.22
C ARG A 57 -0.40 -0.98 9.16
N PHE A 58 0.55 -0.88 8.24
CA PHE A 58 1.62 -1.85 8.05
C PHE A 58 2.84 -1.57 8.96
N MET A 59 3.15 -0.31 9.20
CA MET A 59 4.24 0.17 10.07
C MET A 59 3.69 1.17 11.10
N PRO A 60 3.00 0.70 12.16
CA PRO A 60 2.46 1.57 13.21
C PRO A 60 3.52 2.20 14.15
N SER A 61 4.81 2.19 13.78
CA SER A 61 5.92 2.60 14.69
C SER A 61 7.15 3.16 13.97
N ALA A 62 6.95 4.05 12.99
CA ALA A 62 8.00 4.97 12.54
C ALA A 62 7.95 6.27 13.36
#